data_AF-A0A8U0IJ11-F1
#
_entry.id   AF-A0A8U0IJ11-F1
#
_cell.length_a   1.000
_cell.length_b   1.000
_cell.length_c   1.000
_cell.angle_alpha   90.00
_cell.angle_beta   90.00
_cell.angle_gamma   90.00
#
_symmetry.space_group_name_H-M   'P 1'
#
loop_
_entity.id
_entity.type
_entity.pdbx_description
1 polymer ?
#
loop_
_entity_poly.entity_id
_entity_poly.type
_entity_poly.pdbx_seq_one_letter_code
_entity_poly.pdbx_strand_id
1 'polypeptide(L)'
;MEEEFPDANLELEGHVNGRFADVLLTFPEPRSPYGEGLAVEAQYMNKGKDIEGVTEHYFEHSYSVAWLEEDDFTTHDVDLSGILTLWPNALPNRREMAGYSDVIQSLWKETTPSVELEVPIPGEYWESFDQSGEWITIAERDVKVRGSIRIVKSPTGEITFGASKATHSGGENLQVQAQPGDTDHLREFAEEVESVAFGDARPAPEECDSEWHDLTTAWLTGTDNVIVWLSATLPSPTSDVVLQLGKKNKLTGSSDRISMKMQPCAVDSLHEIADLLERTFAVEHGDQPVLQ
;
A
#
# COMPACT_ATOMS: atom_id res chain seq x y z
N MET A 1 -16.51 -1.58 16.85
CA MET A 1 -17.85 -1.53 16.22
C MET A 1 -18.90 -0.89 17.13
N GLU A 2 -19.09 -1.35 18.38
CA GLU A 2 -20.02 -0.71 19.35
C GLU A 2 -19.65 0.74 19.72
N GLU A 3 -18.35 1.07 19.76
CA GLU A 3 -17.88 2.43 20.05
C GLU A 3 -18.03 3.40 18.86
N GLU A 4 -18.11 2.87 17.63
CA GLU A 4 -18.09 3.66 16.39
C GLU A 4 -19.50 3.92 15.84
N PHE A 5 -20.42 2.99 16.06
CA PHE A 5 -21.83 3.09 15.67
C PHE A 5 -22.75 2.69 16.83
N PRO A 6 -22.85 3.51 17.89
CA PRO A 6 -23.53 3.14 19.14
C PRO A 6 -25.05 2.92 18.98
N ASP A 7 -25.66 3.48 17.92
CA ASP A 7 -27.09 3.38 17.65
C ASP A 7 -27.43 2.27 16.64
N ALA A 8 -26.44 1.57 16.10
CA ALA A 8 -26.66 0.54 15.09
C ALA A 8 -27.06 -0.79 15.73
N ASN A 9 -27.97 -1.51 15.07
CA ASN A 9 -28.30 -2.88 15.45
C ASN A 9 -27.25 -3.82 14.87
N LEU A 10 -26.66 -4.66 15.72
CA LEU A 10 -25.62 -5.61 15.34
C LEU A 10 -26.16 -7.03 15.43
N GLU A 11 -26.11 -7.76 14.32
CA GLU A 11 -26.54 -9.15 14.22
C GLU A 11 -25.39 -10.01 13.73
N LEU A 12 -25.05 -11.07 14.48
CA LEU A 12 -24.15 -12.13 14.01
C LEU A 12 -24.96 -13.08 13.13
N GLU A 13 -24.43 -13.48 11.98
CA GLU A 13 -25.16 -14.24 10.96
C GLU A 13 -26.46 -13.54 10.48
N GLY A 14 -26.38 -12.21 10.29
CA GLY A 14 -27.51 -11.38 9.90
C GLY A 14 -27.98 -11.62 8.47
N HIS A 15 -29.30 -11.53 8.24
CA HIS A 15 -29.93 -11.95 6.99
C HIS A 15 -30.41 -10.78 6.13
N VAL A 16 -29.96 -10.72 4.87
CA VAL A 16 -30.43 -9.78 3.85
C VAL A 16 -30.94 -10.55 2.62
N ASN A 17 -32.26 -10.66 2.50
CA ASN A 17 -32.98 -11.24 1.34
C ASN A 17 -32.32 -12.49 0.72
N GLY A 18 -32.10 -13.52 1.54
CA GLY A 18 -31.59 -14.82 1.08
C GLY A 18 -30.08 -15.00 1.16
N ARG A 19 -29.33 -14.00 1.64
CA ARG A 19 -27.92 -14.13 2.01
C ARG A 19 -27.70 -13.82 3.49
N PHE A 20 -26.70 -14.49 4.08
CA PHE A 20 -26.29 -14.32 5.47
C PHE A 20 -24.91 -13.70 5.48
N ALA A 21 -24.78 -12.53 6.11
CA ALA A 21 -23.49 -11.91 6.40
C ALA A 21 -22.98 -12.47 7.73
N ASP A 22 -21.67 -12.68 7.87
CA ASP A 22 -21.08 -13.13 9.14
C ASP A 22 -21.37 -12.14 10.27
N VAL A 23 -21.30 -10.83 9.97
CA VAL A 23 -21.81 -9.76 10.83
C VAL A 23 -22.59 -8.77 9.99
N LEU A 24 -23.80 -8.44 10.41
CA LEU A 24 -24.64 -7.41 9.79
C LEU A 24 -24.84 -6.28 10.80
N LEU A 25 -24.53 -5.07 10.36
CA LEU A 25 -24.77 -3.85 11.11
C LEU A 25 -25.81 -3.03 10.37
N THR A 26 -26.90 -2.69 11.03
CA THR A 26 -28.01 -1.94 10.42
C THR A 26 -28.23 -0.64 11.18
N PHE A 27 -28.22 0.48 10.45
CA PHE A 27 -28.50 1.78 11.03
C PHE A 27 -30.01 2.00 11.19
N PRO A 28 -30.46 2.77 12.20
CA PRO A 28 -31.87 3.12 12.35
C PRO A 28 -32.37 4.06 11.24
N GLU A 29 -31.45 4.85 10.66
CA GLU A 29 -31.67 5.68 9.48
C GLU A 29 -30.43 5.58 8.57
N PRO A 30 -30.59 5.64 7.23
CA PRO A 30 -29.46 5.54 6.31
C PRO A 30 -28.39 6.61 6.54
N ARG A 31 -27.11 6.21 6.55
CA ARG A 31 -25.96 7.10 6.78
C ARG A 31 -25.05 7.12 5.57
N SER A 32 -24.71 8.31 5.06
CA SER A 32 -23.68 8.44 4.02
C SER A 32 -22.28 8.22 4.61
N PRO A 33 -21.37 7.48 3.94
CA PRO A 33 -21.49 6.87 2.61
C PRO A 33 -22.04 5.43 2.62
N TYR A 34 -22.44 4.92 3.79
CA TYR A 34 -22.65 3.50 4.05
C TYR A 34 -24.04 2.95 3.67
N GLY A 35 -25.04 3.82 3.48
CA GLY A 35 -26.42 3.42 3.19
C GLY A 35 -27.16 2.95 4.44
N GLU A 36 -27.93 1.88 4.32
CA GLU A 36 -28.74 1.27 5.40
C GLU A 36 -27.87 0.58 6.47
N GLY A 37 -26.63 0.24 6.15
CA GLY A 37 -25.79 -0.54 7.06
C GLY A 37 -24.49 -1.05 6.45
N LEU A 38 -23.79 -1.90 7.22
CA LEU A 38 -22.58 -2.61 6.82
C LEU A 38 -22.82 -4.12 6.87
N ALA A 39 -22.56 -4.81 5.77
CA ALA A 39 -22.45 -6.26 5.73
C ALA A 39 -20.97 -6.65 5.79
N VAL A 40 -20.59 -7.39 6.83
CA VAL A 40 -19.21 -7.84 7.06
C VAL A 40 -19.12 -9.33 6.75
N GLU A 41 -18.17 -9.68 5.91
CA GLU A 41 -17.94 -11.04 5.41
C GLU A 41 -16.48 -11.41 5.67
N ALA A 42 -16.25 -12.46 6.47
CA ALA A 42 -14.92 -12.95 6.79
C ALA A 42 -14.53 -14.08 5.82
N GLN A 43 -13.53 -13.83 4.98
CA GLN A 43 -12.99 -14.83 4.06
C GLN A 43 -11.96 -15.74 4.74
N TYR A 44 -12.41 -16.52 5.73
CA TYR A 44 -11.55 -17.57 6.29
C TYR A 44 -11.52 -18.77 5.34
N MET A 45 -10.37 -19.04 4.71
CA MET A 45 -10.04 -20.24 3.92
C MET A 45 -10.85 -20.51 2.62
N ASN A 46 -11.90 -19.76 2.30
CA ASN A 46 -12.74 -19.99 1.11
C ASN A 46 -12.34 -19.13 -0.10
N LYS A 47 -11.32 -19.58 -0.85
CA LYS A 47 -10.86 -18.97 -2.12
C LYS A 47 -11.82 -19.12 -3.32
N GLY A 48 -13.05 -19.60 -3.09
CA GLY A 48 -14.06 -19.85 -4.13
C GLY A 48 -15.39 -19.11 -3.93
N LYS A 49 -15.45 -18.14 -3.01
CA LYS A 49 -16.65 -17.31 -2.79
C LYS A 49 -16.79 -16.33 -3.95
N ASP A 50 -18.01 -16.18 -4.48
CA ASP A 50 -18.34 -15.21 -5.52
C ASP A 50 -18.39 -13.80 -4.91
N ILE A 51 -17.22 -13.19 -4.74
CA ILE A 51 -17.06 -11.87 -4.09
C ILE A 51 -17.85 -10.79 -4.84
N GLU A 52 -17.80 -10.79 -6.18
CA GLU A 52 -18.51 -9.82 -7.01
C GLU A 52 -20.03 -9.97 -6.84
N GLY A 53 -20.57 -11.18 -6.96
CA GLY A 53 -22.00 -11.41 -6.82
C GLY A 53 -22.53 -11.22 -5.39
N VAL A 54 -21.71 -11.46 -4.36
CA VAL A 54 -22.05 -11.11 -2.97
C VAL A 54 -22.06 -9.59 -2.79
N THR A 55 -21.06 -8.89 -3.33
CA THR A 55 -20.93 -7.44 -3.19
C THR A 55 -22.07 -6.72 -3.91
N GLU A 56 -22.40 -7.13 -5.14
CA GLU A 56 -23.52 -6.60 -5.91
C GLU A 56 -24.85 -6.80 -5.17
N HIS A 57 -25.08 -7.99 -4.59
CA HIS A 57 -26.28 -8.27 -3.80
C HIS A 57 -26.45 -7.28 -2.65
N TYR A 58 -25.40 -6.99 -1.88
CA TYR A 58 -25.51 -6.04 -0.77
C TYR A 58 -25.69 -4.59 -1.24
N PHE A 59 -25.05 -4.19 -2.35
CA PHE A 59 -25.27 -2.88 -2.95
C PHE A 59 -26.68 -2.67 -3.47
N GLU A 60 -27.29 -3.68 -4.11
CA GLU A 60 -28.70 -3.62 -4.53
C GLU A 60 -29.67 -3.43 -3.36
N HIS A 61 -29.25 -3.83 -2.16
CA HIS A 61 -30.02 -3.70 -0.92
C HIS A 61 -29.59 -2.49 -0.07
N SER A 62 -28.79 -1.58 -0.63
CA SER A 62 -28.31 -0.35 0.03
C SER A 62 -27.40 -0.58 1.24
N TYR A 63 -26.68 -1.70 1.31
CA TYR A 63 -25.65 -1.96 2.33
C TYR A 63 -24.26 -1.77 1.73
N SER A 64 -23.34 -1.20 2.51
CA SER A 64 -21.91 -1.25 2.17
C SER A 64 -21.30 -2.56 2.67
N VAL A 65 -20.20 -3.01 2.06
CA VAL A 65 -19.64 -4.34 2.32
C VAL A 65 -18.22 -4.24 2.85
N ALA A 66 -17.91 -4.92 3.94
CA ALA A 66 -16.56 -5.13 4.42
C ALA A 66 -16.15 -6.59 4.19
N TRP A 67 -15.09 -6.79 3.42
CA TRP A 67 -14.44 -8.10 3.29
C TRP A 67 -13.25 -8.13 4.24
N LEU A 68 -13.23 -9.12 5.14
CA LEU A 68 -12.16 -9.30 6.11
C LEU A 68 -11.34 -10.55 5.77
N GLU A 69 -10.02 -10.40 5.71
CA GLU A 69 -9.05 -11.48 5.57
C GLU A 69 -8.28 -11.71 6.87
N GLU A 70 -7.50 -12.79 6.96
CA GLU A 70 -6.74 -13.15 8.18
C GLU A 70 -5.77 -12.04 8.62
N ASP A 71 -5.18 -11.30 7.66
CA ASP A 71 -4.26 -10.19 7.93
C ASP A 71 -4.97 -8.92 8.47
N ASP A 72 -6.31 -8.85 8.44
CA ASP A 72 -7.11 -7.72 8.97
C ASP A 72 -7.44 -7.87 10.47
N PHE A 73 -7.05 -8.99 11.09
CA PHE A 73 -7.23 -9.26 12.51
C PHE A 73 -5.92 -9.02 13.28
N THR A 74 -5.95 -8.11 14.26
CA THR A 74 -4.88 -7.99 15.26
C THR A 74 -5.39 -8.41 16.62
N THR A 75 -5.19 -9.67 17.00
CA THR A 75 -5.60 -10.26 18.29
C THR A 75 -7.10 -10.13 18.62
N HIS A 76 -7.57 -8.96 19.05
CA HIS A 76 -8.97 -8.68 19.42
C HIS A 76 -9.59 -7.50 18.64
N ASP A 77 -8.82 -6.83 17.78
CA ASP A 77 -9.26 -5.70 16.98
C ASP A 77 -9.38 -6.11 15.51
N VAL A 78 -10.35 -5.51 14.82
CA VAL A 78 -10.67 -5.76 13.41
C VAL A 78 -10.55 -4.45 12.64
N ASP A 79 -9.78 -4.45 11.55
CA ASP A 79 -9.75 -3.33 10.62
C ASP A 79 -10.98 -3.30 9.70
N LEU A 80 -11.80 -2.26 9.80
CA LEU A 80 -12.97 -2.04 8.94
C LEU A 80 -12.72 -0.97 7.87
N SER A 81 -11.47 -0.53 7.66
CA SER A 81 -11.14 0.54 6.70
C SER A 81 -11.31 0.15 5.22
N GLY A 82 -11.45 -1.15 4.94
CA GLY A 82 -11.68 -1.71 3.60
C GLY A 82 -13.14 -1.73 3.15
N ILE A 83 -14.07 -1.08 3.87
CA ILE A 83 -15.49 -1.04 3.50
C ILE A 83 -15.63 -0.50 2.06
N LEU A 84 -16.16 -1.35 1.18
CA LEU A 84 -16.65 -0.96 -0.13
C LEU A 84 -17.94 -0.18 0.08
N THR A 85 -17.86 1.14 -0.08
CA THR A 85 -18.99 2.04 0.11
C THR A 85 -19.99 1.91 -1.02
N LEU A 86 -21.28 2.01 -0.67
CA LEU A 86 -22.39 2.01 -1.62
C LEU A 86 -22.22 3.11 -2.68
N TRP A 87 -21.76 4.29 -2.29
CA TRP A 87 -21.39 5.36 -3.23
C TRP A 87 -19.88 5.38 -3.47
N PRO A 88 -19.37 5.46 -4.71
CA PRO A 88 -20.06 5.63 -6.00
C PRO A 88 -20.47 4.31 -6.71
N ASN A 89 -20.32 3.16 -6.05
CA ASN A 89 -20.46 1.85 -6.69
C ASN A 89 -21.90 1.45 -7.05
N ALA A 90 -22.91 2.09 -6.47
CA ALA A 90 -24.34 1.90 -6.75
C ALA A 90 -24.89 2.82 -7.85
N LEU A 91 -24.02 3.45 -8.66
CA LEU A 91 -24.48 4.19 -9.84
C LEU A 91 -25.19 3.23 -10.82
N PRO A 92 -26.38 3.58 -11.33
CA PRO A 92 -27.05 2.78 -12.36
C PRO A 92 -26.08 2.51 -13.50
N ASN A 93 -26.00 1.25 -13.92
CA ASN A 93 -25.12 0.75 -14.98
C ASN A 93 -24.95 1.80 -16.10
N ARG A 94 -23.72 2.31 -16.29
CA ARG A 94 -23.30 3.18 -17.42
C ARG A 94 -23.59 2.60 -18.82
N ARG A 95 -24.17 1.39 -18.88
CA ARG A 95 -24.43 0.60 -20.09
C ARG A 95 -25.86 0.74 -20.59
N GLU A 96 -26.80 1.26 -19.79
CA GLU A 96 -28.20 1.41 -20.20
C GLU A 96 -28.50 2.85 -20.64
N MET A 97 -28.56 3.04 -21.96
CA MET A 97 -28.82 4.33 -22.63
C MET A 97 -30.30 4.77 -22.59
N ALA A 98 -31.15 3.98 -21.93
CA ALA A 98 -32.59 4.22 -21.88
C ALA A 98 -32.88 5.46 -21.02
N GLY A 99 -33.26 6.57 -21.67
CA GLY A 99 -33.67 7.82 -21.02
C GLY A 99 -32.80 9.03 -21.34
N TYR A 100 -31.61 8.85 -21.94
CA TYR A 100 -30.80 9.95 -22.44
C TYR A 100 -31.28 10.40 -23.82
N SER A 101 -31.24 11.71 -24.09
CA SER A 101 -31.66 12.25 -25.39
C SER A 101 -30.76 11.81 -26.53
N ASP A 102 -31.29 11.77 -27.75
CA ASP A 102 -30.59 11.35 -28.97
C ASP A 102 -29.27 12.11 -29.22
N VAL A 103 -29.16 13.33 -28.69
CA VAL A 103 -27.95 14.17 -28.77
C VAL A 103 -26.82 13.59 -27.92
N ILE A 104 -27.13 13.20 -26.67
CA ILE A 104 -26.17 12.56 -25.76
C ILE A 104 -25.74 11.21 -26.33
N GLN A 105 -26.69 10.45 -26.88
CA GLN A 105 -26.39 9.17 -27.52
C GLN A 105 -25.53 9.32 -28.79
N SER A 106 -25.69 10.41 -29.55
CA SER A 106 -24.89 10.70 -30.76
C SER A 106 -23.48 11.17 -30.45
N LEU A 107 -23.27 11.95 -29.38
CA LEU A 107 -21.94 12.38 -28.95
C LEU A 107 -21.04 11.21 -28.53
N TRP A 108 -21.65 10.10 -28.10
CA TRP A 108 -20.96 8.88 -27.71
C TRP A 108 -20.68 7.91 -28.87
N LYS A 109 -21.25 8.16 -30.05
CA LYS A 109 -20.88 7.44 -31.27
C LYS A 109 -19.61 8.06 -31.82
N GLU A 110 -18.47 7.42 -31.56
CA GLU A 110 -17.19 7.80 -32.13
C GLU A 110 -17.30 7.94 -33.65
N THR A 111 -17.34 9.18 -34.11
CA THR A 111 -17.11 9.53 -35.50
C THR A 111 -15.92 10.47 -35.50
N THR A 112 -14.75 9.86 -35.36
CA THR A 112 -13.47 10.56 -35.45
C THR A 112 -12.96 10.37 -36.88
N PRO A 113 -13.27 11.26 -37.84
CA PRO A 113 -12.49 11.28 -39.06
C PRO A 113 -11.04 11.57 -38.66
N SER A 114 -10.10 10.76 -39.18
CA SER A 114 -8.67 11.00 -39.01
C SER A 114 -8.33 12.31 -39.71
N VAL A 115 -7.99 13.33 -38.92
CA VAL A 115 -7.51 14.63 -39.39
C VAL A 115 -6.12 14.79 -38.80
N GLU A 116 -5.10 14.92 -39.66
CA GLU A 116 -3.76 15.29 -39.24
C GLU A 116 -3.74 16.80 -38.97
N LEU A 117 -3.60 17.16 -37.70
CA LEU A 117 -3.51 18.53 -37.23
C LEU A 117 -2.14 18.70 -36.55
N GLU A 118 -1.27 19.54 -37.12
CA GLU A 118 -0.07 19.98 -36.41
C GLU A 118 -0.49 20.94 -35.28
N VAL A 119 -0.50 20.42 -34.06
CA VAL A 119 -0.75 21.21 -32.86
C VAL A 119 0.60 21.69 -32.31
N PRO A 120 0.97 22.97 -32.45
CA PRO A 120 2.15 23.49 -31.79
C PRO A 120 1.90 23.44 -30.29
N ILE A 121 2.69 22.63 -29.59
CA ILE A 121 2.61 22.48 -28.14
C ILE A 121 3.01 23.82 -27.50
N PRO A 122 2.11 24.49 -26.76
CA PRO A 122 2.41 25.77 -26.13
C PRO A 122 3.60 25.68 -25.15
N GLY A 123 4.40 26.74 -25.02
CA GLY A 123 5.50 26.79 -24.04
C GLY A 123 5.05 26.45 -22.61
N GLU A 124 3.87 26.93 -22.24
CA GLU A 124 3.20 26.66 -20.95
C GLU A 124 2.93 25.16 -20.72
N TYR A 125 2.75 24.36 -21.78
CA TYR A 125 2.62 22.91 -21.67
C TYR A 125 3.96 22.24 -21.36
N TRP A 126 5.08 22.77 -21.87
CA TRP A 126 6.42 22.30 -21.48
C TRP A 126 6.76 22.65 -20.05
N GLU A 127 6.34 23.84 -19.59
CA GLU A 127 6.44 24.25 -18.18
C GLU A 127 5.65 23.33 -17.24
N SER A 128 4.58 22.67 -17.70
CA SER A 128 3.87 21.66 -16.91
C SER A 128 4.63 20.33 -16.74
N PHE A 129 5.69 20.08 -17.53
CA PHE A 129 6.64 18.98 -17.29
C PHE A 129 7.83 19.41 -16.44
N ASP A 130 7.92 20.69 -16.07
CA ASP A 130 8.94 21.16 -15.15
C ASP A 130 8.63 20.68 -13.74
N GLN A 131 9.07 19.46 -13.44
CA GLN A 131 8.95 18.83 -12.12
C GLN A 131 10.05 19.30 -11.15
N SER A 132 10.79 20.36 -11.45
CA SER A 132 11.88 20.88 -10.61
C SER A 132 11.44 21.33 -9.20
N GLY A 133 10.13 21.30 -8.91
CA GLY A 133 9.54 21.59 -7.61
C GLY A 133 8.81 20.42 -6.96
N GLU A 134 8.72 19.26 -7.62
CA GLU A 134 7.90 18.13 -7.19
C GLU A 134 8.75 16.94 -6.71
N TRP A 135 8.17 16.13 -5.84
CA TRP A 135 8.74 14.84 -5.47
C TRP A 135 8.42 13.83 -6.57
N ILE A 136 9.44 13.21 -7.13
CA ILE A 136 9.29 12.27 -8.25
C ILE A 136 9.58 10.87 -7.75
N THR A 137 8.58 9.99 -7.74
CA THR A 137 8.79 8.56 -7.47
C THR A 137 9.46 7.92 -8.67
N ILE A 138 10.69 7.43 -8.47
CA ILE A 138 11.48 6.75 -9.50
C ILE A 138 11.09 5.27 -9.57
N ALA A 139 10.96 4.64 -8.41
CA ALA A 139 10.58 3.24 -8.29
C ALA A 139 9.82 3.00 -7.00
N GLU A 140 8.87 2.07 -7.04
CA GLU A 140 8.11 1.60 -5.88
C GLU A 140 7.91 0.09 -6.02
N ARG A 141 8.12 -0.64 -4.92
CA ARG A 141 7.95 -2.08 -4.85
C ARG A 141 7.27 -2.49 -3.56
N ASP A 142 6.35 -3.42 -3.68
CA ASP A 142 5.61 -3.94 -2.54
C ASP A 142 6.48 -4.90 -1.73
N VAL A 143 6.47 -4.73 -0.41
CA VAL A 143 7.06 -5.66 0.56
C VAL A 143 5.97 -6.45 1.31
N LYS A 144 4.73 -5.97 1.21
CA LYS A 144 3.49 -6.62 1.65
C LYS A 144 2.29 -5.98 0.96
N VAL A 145 1.11 -6.55 1.14
CA VAL A 145 -0.15 -5.89 0.81
C VAL A 145 -0.24 -4.53 1.53
N ARG A 146 -0.40 -3.45 0.75
CA ARG A 146 -0.46 -2.05 1.22
C ARG A 146 0.79 -1.59 1.99
N GLY A 147 1.96 -2.12 1.67
CA GLY A 147 3.25 -1.67 2.21
C GLY A 147 4.36 -1.79 1.16
N SER A 148 5.05 -0.69 0.91
CA SER A 148 6.01 -0.57 -0.18
C SER A 148 7.31 0.11 0.28
N ILE A 149 8.38 -0.19 -0.44
CA ILE A 149 9.64 0.55 -0.41
C ILE A 149 9.79 1.30 -1.74
N ARG A 150 10.44 2.45 -1.71
CA ARG A 150 10.52 3.33 -2.88
C ARG A 150 11.75 4.19 -2.94
N ILE A 151 12.10 4.57 -4.16
CA ILE A 151 13.13 5.54 -4.51
C ILE A 151 12.42 6.79 -4.97
N VAL A 152 12.73 7.93 -4.36
CA VAL A 152 12.11 9.21 -4.69
C VAL A 152 13.18 10.26 -4.88
N LYS A 153 13.08 11.04 -5.96
CA LYS A 153 13.89 12.25 -6.16
C LYS A 153 13.19 13.44 -5.54
N SER A 154 13.90 14.17 -4.69
CA SER A 154 13.39 15.38 -4.06
C SER A 154 13.37 16.55 -5.07
N PRO A 155 12.59 17.62 -4.79
CA PRO A 155 12.65 18.87 -5.56
C PRO A 155 14.05 19.50 -5.64
N THR A 156 14.90 19.25 -4.64
CA THR A 156 16.29 19.72 -4.62
C THR A 156 17.23 18.84 -5.43
N GLY A 157 16.72 17.77 -6.05
CA GLY A 157 17.49 16.82 -6.86
C GLY A 157 18.14 15.69 -6.05
N GLU A 158 17.90 15.62 -4.75
CA GLU A 158 18.47 14.57 -3.89
C GLU A 158 17.70 13.26 -4.06
N ILE A 159 18.42 12.14 -4.15
CA ILE A 159 17.81 10.81 -4.17
C ILE A 159 17.55 10.35 -2.74
N THR A 160 16.34 9.87 -2.50
CA THR A 160 15.89 9.37 -1.20
C THR A 160 15.39 7.94 -1.33
N PHE A 161 15.66 7.15 -0.30
CA PHE A 161 15.04 5.85 -0.08
C PHE A 161 13.93 6.02 0.95
N GLY A 162 12.84 5.27 0.81
CA GLY A 162 11.75 5.37 1.76
C GLY A 162 10.89 4.12 1.83
N ALA A 163 10.13 4.07 2.90
CA ALA A 163 9.12 3.06 3.15
C ALA A 163 7.77 3.75 3.35
N SER A 164 6.73 3.14 2.80
CA SER A 164 5.34 3.55 2.98
C SER A 164 4.50 2.35 3.41
N LYS A 165 3.54 2.60 4.28
CA LYS A 165 2.44 1.66 4.50
C LYS A 165 1.15 2.45 4.59
N ALA A 166 0.10 1.94 3.96
CA ALA A 166 -1.21 2.50 4.20
C ALA A 166 -1.63 2.15 5.63
N THR A 167 -2.12 3.14 6.37
CA THR A 167 -2.80 2.94 7.65
C THR A 167 -4.16 3.61 7.57
N HIS A 168 -5.04 3.28 8.51
CA HIS A 168 -6.44 3.72 8.51
C HIS A 168 -6.59 5.24 8.69
N SER A 169 -5.61 5.92 9.32
CA SER A 169 -5.61 7.37 9.56
C SER A 169 -4.89 8.19 8.47
N GLY A 170 -4.54 7.56 7.34
CA GLY A 170 -3.68 8.12 6.30
C GLY A 170 -2.29 7.48 6.33
N GLY A 171 -1.73 7.21 5.15
CA GLY A 171 -0.50 6.43 5.00
C GLY A 171 0.66 6.94 5.84
N GLU A 172 1.34 6.03 6.54
CA GLU A 172 2.62 6.31 7.15
C GLU A 172 3.70 6.27 6.08
N ASN A 173 4.60 7.24 6.15
CA ASN A 173 5.68 7.37 5.21
C ASN A 173 6.94 7.85 5.93
N LEU A 174 8.04 7.14 5.72
CA LEU A 174 9.37 7.57 6.14
C LEU A 174 10.31 7.60 4.94
N GLN A 175 10.98 8.73 4.74
CA GLN A 175 12.04 8.91 3.76
C GLN A 175 13.35 9.29 4.44
N VAL A 176 14.45 8.82 3.85
CA VAL A 176 15.82 9.06 4.26
C VAL A 176 16.66 9.35 3.01
N GLN A 177 17.66 10.22 3.17
CA GLN A 177 18.58 10.53 2.08
C GLN A 177 19.40 9.29 1.75
N ALA A 178 19.46 8.93 0.47
CA ALA A 178 20.24 7.81 -0.02
C ALA A 178 21.57 8.31 -0.60
N GLN A 179 22.61 7.50 -0.47
CA GLN A 179 23.94 7.72 -1.04
C GLN A 179 24.33 6.54 -1.93
N PRO A 180 25.28 6.71 -2.87
CA PRO A 180 25.71 5.61 -3.75
C PRO A 180 26.13 4.34 -3.00
N GLY A 181 26.83 4.48 -1.87
CA GLY A 181 27.26 3.35 -1.03
C GLY A 181 26.12 2.59 -0.33
N ASP A 182 24.92 3.18 -0.26
CA ASP A 182 23.75 2.51 0.34
C ASP A 182 23.23 1.36 -0.55
N THR A 183 23.59 1.34 -1.83
CA THR A 183 23.19 0.29 -2.78
C THR A 183 23.76 -1.07 -2.37
N ASP A 184 25.03 -1.12 -2.01
CA ASP A 184 25.70 -2.33 -1.53
C ASP A 184 25.11 -2.77 -0.18
N HIS A 185 24.87 -1.82 0.74
CA HIS A 185 24.24 -2.12 2.03
C HIS A 185 22.84 -2.71 1.89
N LEU A 186 22.03 -2.22 0.94
CA LEU A 186 20.69 -2.76 0.66
C LEU A 186 20.77 -4.16 0.02
N ARG A 187 21.75 -4.40 -0.85
CA ARG A 187 21.94 -5.70 -1.50
C ARG A 187 22.37 -6.76 -0.48
N GLU A 188 23.40 -6.46 0.33
CA GLU A 188 23.85 -7.32 1.43
C GLU A 188 22.70 -7.60 2.41
N PHE A 189 21.91 -6.58 2.76
CA PHE A 189 20.74 -6.75 3.61
C PHE A 189 19.71 -7.72 3.02
N ALA A 190 19.41 -7.61 1.72
CA ALA A 190 18.45 -8.48 1.05
C ALA A 190 18.92 -9.96 1.07
N GLU A 191 20.21 -10.20 0.79
CA GLU A 191 20.82 -11.54 0.84
C GLU A 191 20.79 -12.13 2.26
N GLU A 192 21.12 -11.31 3.27
CA GLU A 192 21.05 -11.74 4.66
C GLU A 192 19.61 -12.07 5.06
N VAL A 193 18.65 -11.19 4.75
CA VAL A 193 17.22 -11.40 5.03
C VAL A 193 16.72 -12.68 4.36
N GLU A 194 17.07 -12.94 3.10
CA GLU A 194 16.71 -14.19 2.44
C GLU A 194 17.15 -15.40 3.27
N SER A 195 18.41 -15.38 3.72
CA SER A 195 19.02 -16.47 4.49
C SER A 195 18.41 -16.64 5.88
N VAL A 196 18.34 -15.57 6.68
CA VAL A 196 18.00 -15.64 8.11
C VAL A 196 16.51 -15.45 8.42
N ALA A 197 15.72 -14.91 7.49
CA ALA A 197 14.29 -14.70 7.70
C ALA A 197 13.42 -15.76 7.01
N PHE A 198 13.81 -16.16 5.79
CA PHE A 198 13.02 -17.05 4.93
C PHE A 198 13.75 -18.32 4.48
N GLY A 199 15.05 -18.40 4.72
CA GLY A 199 15.91 -19.50 4.32
C GLY A 199 16.24 -20.47 5.47
N ASP A 200 17.20 -21.34 5.18
CA ASP A 200 17.59 -22.44 6.08
C ASP A 200 18.38 -21.96 7.32
N ALA A 201 18.87 -20.72 7.32
CA ALA A 201 19.60 -20.14 8.44
C ALA A 201 18.69 -19.43 9.46
N ARG A 202 17.37 -19.58 9.35
CA ARG A 202 16.43 -19.00 10.29
C ARG A 202 16.65 -19.55 11.70
N PRO A 203 16.85 -18.70 12.72
CA PRO A 203 17.12 -19.14 14.09
C PRO A 203 15.96 -19.96 14.65
N ALA A 204 16.28 -20.98 15.43
CA ALA A 204 15.26 -21.79 16.08
C ALA A 204 14.56 -20.98 17.20
N PRO A 205 13.29 -21.28 17.55
CA PRO A 205 12.59 -20.50 18.55
C PRO A 205 13.26 -20.41 19.92
N GLU A 206 14.09 -21.40 20.26
CA GLU A 206 14.87 -21.47 21.51
C GLU A 206 16.09 -20.54 21.52
N GLU A 207 16.56 -20.12 20.34
CA GLU A 207 17.70 -19.22 20.14
C GLU A 207 17.27 -17.75 20.06
N CYS A 208 15.96 -17.50 19.88
CA CYS A 208 15.38 -16.18 19.76
C CYS A 208 15.03 -15.57 21.13
N ASP A 209 15.18 -14.25 21.21
CA ASP A 209 14.66 -13.46 22.34
C ASP A 209 13.14 -13.51 22.40
N SER A 210 12.58 -13.39 23.61
CA SER A 210 11.13 -13.60 23.84
C SER A 210 10.24 -12.46 23.35
N GLU A 211 10.77 -11.26 23.11
CA GLU A 211 9.96 -10.07 22.80
C GLU A 211 10.40 -9.31 21.53
N TRP A 212 11.69 -9.30 21.19
CA TRP A 212 12.20 -8.82 19.90
C TRP A 212 13.56 -9.46 19.65
N HIS A 213 13.69 -10.24 18.58
CA HIS A 213 14.96 -10.81 18.15
C HIS A 213 15.42 -10.17 16.85
N ASP A 214 16.60 -9.55 16.86
CA ASP A 214 17.18 -8.93 15.68
C ASP A 214 17.78 -9.99 14.76
N LEU A 215 17.28 -10.07 13.53
CA LEU A 215 17.82 -10.99 12.52
C LEU A 215 19.02 -10.37 11.80
N THR A 216 18.83 -9.17 11.26
CA THR A 216 19.88 -8.40 10.60
C THR A 216 19.54 -6.91 10.62
N THR A 217 20.57 -6.05 10.51
CA THR A 217 20.44 -4.60 10.41
C THR A 217 21.49 -4.04 9.46
N ALA A 218 21.05 -3.36 8.42
CA ALA A 218 21.88 -2.55 7.56
C ALA A 218 21.89 -1.08 8.03
N TRP A 219 23.09 -0.52 8.12
CA TRP A 219 23.31 0.88 8.45
C TRP A 219 23.53 1.66 7.16
N LEU A 220 22.56 2.51 6.80
CA LEU A 220 22.72 3.39 5.65
C LEU A 220 23.58 4.59 6.03
N THR A 221 24.24 5.17 5.04
CA THR A 221 25.23 6.26 5.20
C THR A 221 24.66 7.42 6.02
N GLY A 222 23.39 7.77 5.80
CA GLY A 222 22.72 8.84 6.51
C GLY A 222 23.37 10.21 6.28
N THR A 223 23.37 11.06 7.30
CA THR A 223 24.06 12.37 7.27
C THR A 223 24.88 12.56 8.54
N ASP A 224 25.66 13.63 8.61
CA ASP A 224 26.46 13.97 9.80
C ASP A 224 25.63 13.95 11.08
N ASN A 225 24.36 14.38 11.00
CA ASN A 225 23.46 14.51 12.14
C ASN A 225 22.35 13.46 12.20
N VAL A 226 22.23 12.58 11.21
CA VAL A 226 21.14 11.59 11.15
C VAL A 226 21.72 10.20 10.92
N ILE A 227 21.41 9.29 11.82
CA ILE A 227 21.67 7.85 11.65
C ILE A 227 20.46 7.25 10.96
N VAL A 228 20.68 6.38 9.98
CA VAL A 228 19.63 5.68 9.26
C VAL A 228 19.93 4.19 9.31
N TRP A 229 18.89 3.38 9.52
CA TRP A 229 19.02 1.93 9.53
C TRP A 229 17.80 1.28 8.92
N LEU A 230 18.02 0.10 8.35
CA LEU A 230 17.01 -0.83 7.90
C LEU A 230 17.25 -2.15 8.65
N SER A 231 16.26 -2.66 9.37
CA SER A 231 16.39 -3.90 10.12
C SER A 231 15.26 -4.87 9.85
N ALA A 232 15.57 -6.15 9.95
CA ALA A 232 14.60 -7.24 9.95
C ALA A 232 14.62 -7.90 11.33
N THR A 233 13.45 -8.04 11.95
CA THR A 233 13.33 -8.52 13.33
C THR A 233 12.16 -9.48 13.49
N LEU A 234 12.22 -10.34 14.51
CA LEU A 234 11.13 -11.21 14.93
C LEU A 234 10.52 -10.65 16.23
N PRO A 235 9.27 -10.14 16.21
CA PRO A 235 8.53 -9.78 17.43
C PRO A 235 8.31 -10.94 18.39
N SER A 236 8.29 -12.17 17.90
CA SER A 236 8.37 -13.36 18.72
C SER A 236 9.04 -14.50 17.95
N PRO A 237 9.54 -15.53 18.65
CA PRO A 237 10.25 -16.63 18.01
C PRO A 237 9.47 -17.37 16.91
N THR A 238 8.14 -17.29 16.94
CA THR A 238 7.23 -17.93 15.98
C THR A 238 6.46 -16.94 15.11
N SER A 239 6.70 -15.64 15.25
CA SER A 239 5.98 -14.63 14.48
C SER A 239 6.53 -14.49 13.07
N ASP A 240 5.80 -13.73 12.27
CA ASP A 240 6.29 -13.20 11.01
C ASP A 240 7.43 -12.21 11.24
N VAL A 241 8.23 -12.02 10.20
CA VAL A 241 9.37 -11.10 10.21
C VAL A 241 8.85 -9.69 9.99
N VAL A 242 9.40 -8.72 10.72
CA VAL A 242 9.05 -7.30 10.62
C VAL A 242 10.22 -6.53 10.04
N LEU A 243 9.99 -5.80 8.96
CA LEU A 243 10.92 -4.84 8.38
C LEU A 243 10.73 -3.49 9.06
N GLN A 244 11.83 -2.87 9.49
CA GLN A 244 11.83 -1.55 10.10
C GLN A 244 12.81 -0.63 9.39
N LEU A 245 12.31 0.45 8.82
CA LEU A 245 13.15 1.59 8.38
C LEU A 245 13.10 2.65 9.47
N GLY A 246 14.26 3.10 9.92
CA GLY A 246 14.36 4.09 10.99
C GLY A 246 15.39 5.17 10.69
N LYS A 247 15.15 6.35 11.28
CA LYS A 247 16.12 7.44 11.34
C LYS A 247 16.18 8.03 12.73
N LYS A 248 17.36 8.44 13.17
CA LYS A 248 17.59 9.05 14.48
C LYS A 248 18.46 10.29 14.33
N ASN A 249 17.98 11.39 14.87
CA ASN A 249 18.73 12.63 14.94
C ASN A 249 19.73 12.56 16.12
N LYS A 250 21.02 12.70 15.82
CA LYS A 250 22.12 12.62 16.80
C LYS A 250 22.12 13.80 17.79
N LEU A 251 21.59 14.95 17.36
CA LEU A 251 21.59 16.19 18.15
C LEU A 251 20.40 16.26 19.11
N THR A 252 19.20 15.89 18.64
CA THR A 252 17.97 15.94 19.45
C THR A 252 17.67 14.63 20.17
N GLY A 253 18.26 13.53 19.71
CA GLY A 253 17.95 12.17 20.18
C GLY A 253 16.63 11.62 19.68
N SER A 254 15.85 12.38 18.90
CA SER A 254 14.55 11.96 18.37
C SER A 254 14.74 10.87 17.31
N SER A 255 13.87 9.86 17.34
CA SER A 255 13.86 8.76 16.37
C SER A 255 12.49 8.60 15.74
N ASP A 256 12.46 8.52 14.42
CA ASP A 256 11.29 8.15 13.63
C ASP A 256 11.52 6.77 13.04
N ARG A 257 10.49 5.93 13.03
CA ARG A 257 10.56 4.61 12.40
C ARG A 257 9.24 4.24 11.78
N ILE A 258 9.29 3.47 10.71
CA ILE A 258 8.16 2.78 10.12
C ILE A 258 8.42 1.29 10.21
N SER A 259 7.42 0.52 10.63
CA SER A 259 7.51 -0.92 10.83
C SER A 259 6.38 -1.61 10.09
N MET A 260 6.68 -2.73 9.42
CA MET A 260 5.71 -3.52 8.67
C MET A 260 6.08 -4.99 8.60
N LYS A 261 5.08 -5.87 8.66
CA LYS A 261 5.23 -7.32 8.45
C LYS A 261 5.71 -7.58 7.02
N MET A 262 6.78 -8.35 6.90
CA MET A 262 7.46 -8.63 5.65
C MET A 262 6.94 -9.94 5.06
N GLN A 263 6.57 -9.94 3.78
CA GLN A 263 6.24 -11.16 3.03
C GLN A 263 7.49 -11.67 2.30
N PRO A 264 7.54 -12.96 1.90
CA PRO A 264 8.71 -13.51 1.20
C PRO A 264 9.08 -12.75 -0.09
N CYS A 265 8.11 -12.18 -0.81
CA CYS A 265 8.36 -11.36 -2.00
C CYS A 265 9.16 -10.07 -1.72
N ALA A 266 9.27 -9.66 -0.45
CA ALA A 266 10.03 -8.47 -0.09
C ALA A 266 11.53 -8.59 -0.39
N VAL A 267 12.08 -9.81 -0.40
CA VAL A 267 13.48 -10.06 -0.75
C VAL A 267 13.76 -9.64 -2.20
N ASP A 268 12.96 -10.14 -3.13
CA ASP A 268 13.05 -9.77 -4.55
C ASP A 268 12.84 -8.26 -4.73
N SER A 269 11.86 -7.69 -4.03
CA SER A 269 11.61 -6.24 -4.04
C SER A 269 12.80 -5.41 -3.55
N LEU A 270 13.51 -5.87 -2.50
CA LEU A 270 14.70 -5.20 -1.96
C LEU A 270 15.86 -5.27 -2.96
N HIS A 271 16.08 -6.42 -3.59
CA HIS A 271 17.09 -6.56 -4.66
C HIS A 271 16.80 -5.65 -5.84
N GLU A 272 15.56 -5.63 -6.34
CA GLU A 272 15.17 -4.76 -7.43
C GLU A 272 15.36 -3.27 -7.08
N ILE A 273 15.03 -2.87 -5.85
CA ILE A 273 15.23 -1.49 -5.41
C ILE A 273 16.71 -1.15 -5.27
N ALA A 274 17.55 -2.05 -4.77
CA ALA A 274 19.00 -1.82 -4.70
C ALA A 274 19.59 -1.58 -6.11
N ASP A 275 19.21 -2.42 -7.08
CA ASP A 275 19.67 -2.30 -8.48
C ASP A 275 19.13 -1.04 -9.17
N LEU A 276 17.87 -0.68 -8.92
CA LEU A 276 17.28 0.56 -9.45
C LEU A 276 17.92 1.80 -8.82
N LEU A 277 18.29 1.73 -7.54
CA LEU A 277 18.97 2.82 -6.84
C LEU A 277 20.38 3.04 -7.41
N GLU A 278 21.13 1.96 -7.66
CA GLU A 278 22.43 2.02 -8.32
C GLU A 278 22.35 2.65 -9.71
N ARG A 279 21.40 2.20 -10.53
CA ARG A 279 21.15 2.78 -11.87
C ARG A 279 20.76 4.25 -11.79
N THR A 280 19.94 4.62 -10.80
CA THR A 280 19.55 6.01 -10.57
C THR A 280 20.78 6.87 -10.30
N PHE A 281 21.68 6.43 -9.41
CA PHE A 281 22.91 7.15 -9.15
C PHE A 281 23.82 7.23 -10.37
N ALA A 282 23.97 6.14 -11.14
CA ALA A 282 24.77 6.16 -12.37
C ALA A 282 24.28 7.23 -13.36
N VAL A 283 22.95 7.32 -13.56
CA VAL A 283 22.35 8.34 -14.44
C VAL A 283 22.60 9.76 -13.93
N GLU A 284 22.43 10.00 -12.62
CA GLU A 284 22.66 11.34 -12.03
C GLU A 284 24.14 11.77 -12.06
N HIS A 285 25.08 10.84 -12.00
CA HIS A 285 26.51 11.12 -12.10
C HIS A 285 27.00 11.24 -13.56
N GLY A 286 26.12 11.01 -14.55
CA GLY A 286 26.46 11.06 -15.96
C GLY A 286 27.21 9.82 -16.49
N ASP A 287 27.21 8.73 -15.72
CA ASP A 287 27.70 7.44 -16.17
C ASP A 287 26.66 6.85 -17.13
N GLN A 288 26.92 6.95 -18.44
CA GLN A 288 26.04 6.31 -19.43
C GLN A 288 25.99 4.80 -19.16
N PRO A 289 24.79 4.18 -19.14
CA PRO A 289 24.69 2.73 -19.05
C PRO A 289 25.35 2.14 -20.30
N VAL A 290 26.37 1.31 -20.08
CA VAL A 290 26.91 0.44 -21.12
C VAL A 290 25.81 -0.57 -21.42
N LEU A 291 24.97 -0.26 -22.42
CA LEU A 291 24.09 -1.22 -23.06
C LEU A 291 24.98 -2.34 -23.62
N GLN A 292 24.91 -3.53 -23.03
CA GLN A 292 25.33 -4.79 -23.66
C GLN A 292 24.10 -5.52 -24.19
#